data_AF-A0A7S5C373-F1
#
_entry.id   AF-A0A7S5C373-F1
#
_cell.length_a   1.000
_cell.length_b   1.000
_cell.length_c   1.000
_cell.angle_alpha   90.00
_cell.angle_beta   90.00
_cell.angle_gamma   90.00
#
_symmetry.space_group_name_H-M   'P 1'
#
loop_
_entity.id
_entity.type
_entity.pdbx_description
1 polymer ?
#
loop_
_entity_poly.entity_id
_entity_poly.type
_entity_poly.pdbx_seq_one_letter_code
_entity_poly.pdbx_strand_id
1 'polypeptide(L)'
;QVQLQESGPGLVRPSETLSLTCAVSTYSISSGYYWGWIRQPPGKGLEWIGSIYHSGSTYYNPSLKSRVTISVDTSKNHFSLKLSSVTAADTAVYYCASGYCIGGNCYPLGYWGQGTLVTVSS
;
A
#
# COMPACT_ATOMS: atom_id res chain seq x y z
N GLN A 1 -0.93 -8.68 -18.28
CA GLN A 1 -1.09 -9.12 -16.88
C GLN A 1 -0.79 -7.90 -16.01
N VAL A 2 -1.70 -7.49 -15.11
CA VAL A 2 -1.47 -6.31 -14.27
C VAL A 2 -0.19 -6.53 -13.47
N GLN A 3 0.74 -5.60 -13.57
CA GLN A 3 2.00 -5.64 -12.84
C GLN A 3 2.02 -4.47 -11.86
N LEU A 4 2.38 -4.79 -10.62
CA LEU A 4 2.45 -3.88 -9.50
C LEU A 4 3.91 -3.77 -9.07
N GLN A 5 4.42 -2.54 -8.98
CA GLN A 5 5.82 -2.31 -8.66
C GLN A 5 5.95 -1.28 -7.53
N GLU A 6 6.34 -1.76 -6.36
CA GLU A 6 6.66 -0.94 -5.19
C GLU A 6 7.99 -0.19 -5.36
N SER A 7 8.04 1.00 -4.80
CA SER A 7 9.23 1.83 -4.69
C SER A 7 9.15 2.69 -3.43
N GLY A 8 10.31 2.98 -2.84
CA GLY A 8 10.41 3.78 -1.64
C GLY A 8 11.78 3.64 -0.96
N PRO A 9 11.97 4.27 0.20
CA PRO A 9 13.22 4.18 0.94
C PRO A 9 13.39 2.78 1.54
N GLY A 10 14.58 2.19 1.41
CA GLY A 10 14.91 0.92 2.08
C GLY A 10 15.21 1.08 3.58
N LEU A 11 15.57 2.29 4.01
CA LEU A 11 15.90 2.64 5.39
C LEU A 11 15.27 3.99 5.74
N VAL A 12 14.62 4.06 6.91
CA VAL A 12 13.98 5.28 7.44
C VAL A 12 14.31 5.40 8.92
N ARG A 13 14.49 6.62 9.44
CA ARG A 13 14.75 6.80 10.87
C ARG A 13 13.45 6.82 11.68
N PRO A 14 13.49 6.45 12.97
CA PRO A 14 12.34 6.60 13.85
C PRO A 14 11.79 8.03 13.85
N SER A 15 10.48 8.17 14.00
CA SER A 15 9.72 9.43 13.97
C SER A 15 9.62 10.14 12.60
N GLU A 16 10.34 9.68 11.57
CA GLU A 16 10.19 10.19 10.21
C GLU A 16 8.89 9.69 9.54
N THR A 17 8.63 10.15 8.33
CA THR A 17 7.52 9.69 7.49
C THR A 17 8.04 8.76 6.41
N LEU A 18 7.59 7.52 6.42
CA LEU A 18 7.78 6.60 5.30
C LEU A 18 6.84 6.97 4.15
N SER A 19 7.38 7.07 2.94
CA SER A 19 6.61 7.28 1.71
C SER A 19 6.91 6.19 0.70
N LEU A 20 5.91 5.37 0.39
CA LEU A 20 5.97 4.32 -0.64
C LEU A 20 5.06 4.67 -1.82
N THR A 21 5.45 4.22 -3.01
CA THR A 21 4.65 4.34 -4.23
C THR A 21 4.55 2.97 -4.89
N CYS A 22 3.37 2.61 -5.39
CA CYS A 22 3.18 1.45 -6.25
C CYS A 22 2.71 1.90 -7.63
N ALA A 23 3.52 1.60 -8.65
CA ALA A 23 3.18 1.81 -10.04
C ALA A 23 2.33 0.63 -10.55
N VAL A 24 1.26 0.96 -11.27
CA VAL A 24 0.44 -0.01 -11.99
C VAL A 24 0.88 0.04 -13.46
N SER A 25 1.37 -1.06 -14.01
CA SER A 25 1.77 -1.12 -15.43
C SER A 25 0.79 -1.97 -16.24
N THR A 26 0.70 -1.68 -17.54
CA THR A 26 -0.14 -2.36 -18.54
C THR A 26 -1.66 -2.27 -18.33
N TYR A 27 -2.12 -1.57 -17.29
CA TYR A 27 -3.54 -1.43 -16.96
C TYR A 27 -3.81 -0.06 -16.35
N SER A 28 -4.98 0.51 -16.63
CA SER A 28 -5.37 1.79 -16.03
C SER A 28 -5.76 1.60 -14.56
N ILE A 29 -5.26 2.45 -13.68
CA ILE A 29 -5.61 2.49 -12.26
C ILE A 29 -7.09 2.84 -12.01
N SER A 30 -7.78 3.40 -13.02
CA SER A 30 -9.20 3.80 -12.98
C SER A 30 -10.22 2.73 -13.37
N SER A 31 -9.77 1.52 -13.67
CA SER A 31 -10.53 0.41 -14.27
C SER A 31 -11.53 -0.32 -13.35
N GLY A 32 -11.98 0.32 -12.26
CA GLY A 32 -12.93 -0.27 -11.30
C GLY A 32 -12.31 -1.13 -10.20
N TYR A 33 -10.99 -1.11 -10.07
CA TYR A 33 -10.28 -1.77 -8.97
C TYR A 33 -10.05 -0.86 -7.77
N TYR A 34 -9.91 -1.48 -6.60
CA TYR A 34 -9.30 -0.87 -5.43
C TYR A 34 -7.85 -1.34 -5.29
N TRP A 35 -7.03 -0.48 -4.72
CA TRP A 35 -5.59 -0.65 -4.61
C TRP A 35 -5.19 -0.64 -3.15
N GLY A 36 -4.56 -1.71 -2.68
CA GLY A 36 -4.30 -1.97 -1.27
C GLY A 36 -2.82 -1.96 -0.94
N TRP A 37 -2.52 -1.59 0.31
CA TRP A 37 -1.22 -1.77 0.94
C TRP A 37 -1.32 -2.82 2.04
N ILE A 38 -0.37 -3.75 2.03
CA ILE A 38 -0.21 -4.82 3.01
C ILE A 38 1.23 -4.77 3.49
N ARG A 39 1.48 -5.08 4.76
CA ARG A 39 2.84 -5.28 5.27
C ARG A 39 3.00 -6.62 5.94
N GLN A 40 4.23 -7.13 5.94
CA GLN A 40 4.63 -8.33 6.64
C GLN A 40 5.83 -8.03 7.54
N PRO A 41 5.60 -7.81 8.84
CA PRO A 41 6.69 -7.69 9.79
C PRO A 41 7.45 -9.02 9.92
N PRO A 42 8.74 -9.00 10.29
CA PRO A 42 9.53 -10.20 10.52
C PRO A 42 8.86 -11.14 11.53
N GLY A 43 8.73 -12.43 11.18
CA GLY A 43 8.12 -13.45 12.05
C GLY A 43 6.61 -13.31 12.25
N LYS A 44 5.92 -12.43 11.49
CA LYS A 44 4.46 -12.23 11.57
C LYS A 44 3.76 -12.54 10.24
N GLY A 45 2.45 -12.72 10.32
CA GLY A 45 1.58 -12.84 9.14
C GLY A 45 1.40 -11.50 8.41
N LEU A 46 0.69 -11.56 7.28
CA LEU A 46 0.30 -10.38 6.50
C LEU A 46 -0.68 -9.51 7.31
N GLU A 47 -0.40 -8.21 7.36
CA GLU A 47 -1.25 -7.19 7.98
C GLU A 47 -1.72 -6.21 6.90
N TRP A 48 -3.03 -6.15 6.66
CA TRP A 48 -3.61 -5.15 5.77
C TRP A 48 -3.56 -3.76 6.41
N ILE A 49 -3.08 -2.77 5.65
CA ILE A 49 -2.94 -1.38 6.11
C ILE A 49 -4.15 -0.55 5.71
N GLY A 50 -4.57 -0.69 4.45
CA GLY A 50 -5.63 0.12 3.88
C GLY A 50 -5.74 -0.07 2.37
N SER A 51 -6.77 0.52 1.78
CA SER A 51 -6.99 0.53 0.34
C SER A 51 -7.60 1.84 -0.14
N ILE A 52 -7.45 2.12 -1.42
CA ILE A 52 -8.01 3.29 -2.10
C ILE A 52 -8.65 2.90 -3.43
N TYR A 53 -9.80 3.50 -3.73
CA TYR A 53 -10.39 3.47 -5.07
C TYR A 53 -9.86 4.63 -5.90
N HIS A 54 -9.91 4.49 -7.23
CA HIS A 54 -9.55 5.58 -8.14
C HIS A 54 -10.37 6.86 -7.94
N SER A 55 -11.58 6.77 -7.35
CA SER A 55 -12.42 7.91 -6.95
C SER A 55 -11.91 8.66 -5.71
N GLY A 56 -10.87 8.15 -5.05
CA GLY A 56 -10.32 8.69 -3.80
C GLY A 56 -10.92 8.13 -2.52
N SER A 57 -11.92 7.24 -2.61
CA SER A 57 -12.50 6.58 -1.43
C SER A 57 -11.47 5.67 -0.76
N THR A 58 -11.19 5.92 0.52
CA THR A 58 -10.16 5.20 1.29
C THR A 58 -10.76 4.37 2.42
N TYR A 59 -10.15 3.23 2.67
CA TYR A 59 -10.44 2.33 3.79
C TYR A 59 -9.14 2.06 4.52
N TYR A 60 -9.16 2.11 5.85
CA TYR A 60 -7.97 1.94 6.67
C TYR A 60 -8.19 0.87 7.71
N ASN A 61 -7.11 0.17 8.06
CA ASN A 61 -7.06 -0.62 9.27
C ASN A 61 -7.22 0.33 10.48
N PRO A 62 -8.22 0.14 11.37
CA PRO A 62 -8.46 1.01 12.51
C PRO A 62 -7.21 1.24 13.37
N SER A 63 -6.35 0.22 13.53
CA SER A 63 -5.13 0.29 14.33
C SER A 63 -4.04 1.20 13.74
N LEU A 64 -4.11 1.51 12.44
CA LEU A 64 -3.11 2.32 11.74
C LEU A 64 -3.66 3.65 11.21
N LYS A 65 -4.99 3.85 11.26
CA LYS A 65 -5.71 4.98 10.66
C LYS A 65 -5.19 6.35 11.06
N SER A 66 -4.66 6.52 12.28
CA SER A 66 -4.17 7.82 12.76
C SER A 66 -2.83 8.25 12.15
N ARG A 67 -2.06 7.31 11.57
CA ARG A 67 -0.71 7.55 11.03
C ARG A 67 -0.62 7.32 9.53
N VAL A 68 -1.66 6.77 8.91
CA VAL A 68 -1.65 6.32 7.52
C VAL A 68 -2.44 7.28 6.63
N THR A 69 -1.84 7.64 5.51
CA THR A 69 -2.50 8.32 4.40
C THR A 69 -2.25 7.52 3.12
N ILE A 70 -3.31 7.15 2.41
CA ILE A 70 -3.21 6.53 1.09
C ILE A 70 -3.72 7.52 0.05
N SER A 71 -3.04 7.63 -1.09
CA SER A 71 -3.41 8.54 -2.17
C SER A 71 -3.27 7.87 -3.53
N VAL A 72 -4.00 8.37 -4.53
CA VAL A 72 -3.99 7.86 -5.90
C VAL A 72 -3.68 9.00 -6.86
N ASP A 73 -2.79 8.78 -7.81
CA ASP A 73 -2.45 9.69 -8.90
C ASP A 73 -2.78 9.00 -10.23
N THR A 74 -3.97 9.28 -10.76
CA THR A 74 -4.49 8.67 -11.98
C THR A 74 -3.76 9.14 -13.24
N SER A 75 -3.22 10.36 -13.23
CA SER A 75 -2.44 10.92 -14.35
C SER A 75 -1.16 10.14 -14.61
N LYS A 76 -0.67 9.53 -13.55
CA LYS A 76 0.66 8.96 -13.45
C LYS A 76 0.60 7.43 -13.33
N ASN A 77 -0.59 6.91 -12.97
CA ASN A 77 -0.93 5.51 -12.85
C ASN A 77 -0.30 4.81 -11.63
N HIS A 78 -0.28 5.51 -10.49
CA HIS A 78 0.22 4.99 -9.24
C HIS A 78 -0.63 5.38 -8.05
N PHE A 79 -0.47 4.63 -6.97
CA PHE A 79 -0.99 4.97 -5.65
C PHE A 79 0.13 4.90 -4.62
N SER A 80 0.00 5.66 -3.55
CA SER A 80 1.05 5.86 -2.56
C SER A 80 0.53 5.62 -1.14
N LEU A 81 1.48 5.26 -0.28
CA LEU A 81 1.29 5.13 1.16
C LEU A 81 2.24 6.11 1.85
N LYS A 82 1.69 6.95 2.73
CA LYS A 82 2.47 7.67 3.73
C LYS A 82 2.14 7.11 5.11
N LEU A 83 3.18 6.78 5.86
CA LEU A 83 3.07 6.35 7.25
C LEU A 83 3.92 7.30 8.11
N SER A 84 3.27 8.10 8.93
CA SER A 84 3.93 9.08 9.80
C SER A 84 4.41 8.45 11.12
N SER A 85 5.39 9.11 11.73
CA SER A 85 5.92 8.74 13.04
C SER A 85 6.29 7.25 13.11
N VAL A 86 7.11 6.80 12.16
CA VAL A 86 7.48 5.39 12.07
C VAL A 86 8.31 4.95 13.28
N THR A 87 8.13 3.69 13.66
CA THR A 87 8.85 3.05 14.75
C THR A 87 9.54 1.78 14.27
N ALA A 88 10.42 1.19 15.07
CA ALA A 88 11.05 -0.09 14.74
C ALA A 88 10.02 -1.20 14.40
N ALA A 89 8.81 -1.13 14.99
CA ALA A 89 7.71 -2.05 14.72
C ALA A 89 7.10 -1.91 13.32
N ASP A 90 7.38 -0.81 12.61
CA ASP A 90 6.98 -0.59 11.23
C ASP A 90 8.00 -1.19 10.23
N THR A 91 9.09 -1.81 10.70
CA THR A 91 9.98 -2.61 9.83
C THR A 91 9.24 -3.81 9.28
N ALA A 92 9.13 -3.90 7.95
CA ALA A 92 8.38 -4.94 7.27
C ALA A 92 8.71 -4.97 5.77
N VAL A 93 8.32 -6.07 5.11
CA VAL A 93 8.13 -6.04 3.66
C VAL A 93 6.75 -5.46 3.37
N TYR A 94 6.69 -4.43 2.54
CA TYR A 94 5.46 -3.75 2.13
C TYR A 94 5.08 -4.17 0.73
N TYR A 95 3.85 -4.62 0.55
CA TYR A 95 3.29 -5.09 -0.70
C TYR A 95 2.16 -4.19 -1.15
N CYS A 96 2.08 -3.91 -2.44
CA CYS A 96 0.85 -3.48 -3.07
C CYS A 96 0.07 -4.67 -3.61
N ALA A 97 -1.25 -4.58 -3.52
CA ALA A 97 -2.18 -5.55 -4.10
C ALA A 97 -3.37 -4.83 -4.74
N SER A 98 -4.12 -5.57 -5.56
CA SER A 98 -5.35 -5.06 -6.18
C SER A 98 -6.58 -5.87 -5.74
N GLY A 99 -7.75 -5.29 -5.96
CA GLY A 99 -9.01 -5.98 -5.77
C GLY A 99 -10.14 -5.33 -6.54
N TYR A 100 -11.29 -5.97 -6.57
CA TYR A 100 -12.48 -5.50 -7.27
C TYR A 100 -13.71 -5.70 -6.41
N CYS A 101 -14.72 -4.87 -6.62
CA CYS A 101 -15.99 -5.04 -5.92
C CYS A 101 -17.13 -5.17 -6.90
N ILE A 102 -18.00 -6.15 -6.68
CA ILE A 102 -19.20 -6.42 -7.47
C ILE A 102 -20.37 -6.53 -6.52
N GLY A 103 -21.42 -5.72 -6.75
CA GLY A 103 -22.67 -5.78 -5.98
C GLY A 103 -22.48 -5.55 -4.48
N GLY A 104 -21.53 -4.71 -4.08
CA GLY A 104 -21.22 -4.40 -2.68
C GLY A 104 -20.25 -5.37 -1.99
N ASN A 105 -19.90 -6.49 -2.64
CA ASN A 105 -18.90 -7.42 -2.14
C ASN A 105 -17.54 -7.12 -2.75
N CYS A 106 -16.52 -7.05 -1.91
CA CYS A 106 -15.15 -6.76 -2.32
C CYS A 106 -14.28 -8.00 -2.25
N TYR A 107 -13.61 -8.29 -3.36
CA TYR A 107 -12.78 -9.47 -3.55
C TYR A 107 -11.35 -9.05 -3.89
N PRO A 108 -10.34 -9.63 -3.21
CA PRO A 108 -8.95 -9.43 -3.62
C PRO A 108 -8.74 -10.01 -5.02
N LEU A 109 -8.15 -9.23 -5.91
CA LEU A 109 -7.58 -9.73 -7.15
C LEU A 109 -6.20 -10.23 -6.82
N GLY A 110 -5.86 -11.41 -7.31
CA GLY A 110 -4.58 -12.05 -7.03
C GLY A 110 -3.34 -11.32 -7.55
N TYR A 111 -3.42 -10.06 -8.02
CA TYR A 111 -2.23 -9.30 -8.40
C TYR A 111 -1.60 -8.67 -7.18
N TRP A 112 -0.34 -9.05 -6.95
CA TRP A 112 0.53 -8.55 -5.91
C TRP A 112 1.80 -8.03 -6.55
N GLY A 113 2.36 -6.97 -5.98
CA GLY A 113 3.74 -6.61 -6.23
C GLY A 113 4.70 -7.59 -5.54
N GLN A 114 5.97 -7.48 -5.87
CA GLN A 114 7.01 -8.34 -5.28
C GLN A 114 7.35 -7.94 -3.84
N GLY A 115 6.91 -6.75 -3.43
CA GLY A 115 7.16 -6.18 -2.12
C GLY A 115 8.48 -5.43 -2.06
N THR A 116 8.55 -4.47 -1.13
CA THR A 116 9.75 -3.71 -0.82
C THR A 116 10.06 -3.80 0.67
N LEU A 117 11.30 -4.14 1.01
CA LEU A 117 11.75 -4.16 2.40
C LEU A 117 12.02 -2.73 2.86
N VAL A 118 11.38 -2.35 3.96
CA VAL A 118 11.64 -1.11 4.68
C VAL A 118 12.16 -1.44 6.06
N THR A 119 13.31 -0.89 6.41
CA THR A 119 13.90 -0.99 7.75
C THR A 119 13.75 0.34 8.48
N VAL A 120 13.30 0.30 9.73
CA VAL A 120 13.25 1.48 10.61
C VAL A 120 14.30 1.35 11.70
N SER A 121 15.42 2.05 11.56
CA SER A 121 16.51 2.04 12.53
C SER A 121 17.24 3.39 12.58
N SER A 122 17.92 3.63 13.71
CA SER A 122 18.76 4.81 13.95
C SER A 122 20.09 4.74 13.20
#